data_AF-A0A2X1PLH1-F1
#
_entry.id   AF-A0A2X1PLH1-F1
#
_cell.length_a   1.000
_cell.length_b   1.000
_cell.length_c   1.000
_cell.angle_alpha   90.00
_cell.angle_beta   90.00
_cell.angle_gamma   90.00
#
_symmetry.space_group_name_H-M   'P 1'
#
loop_
_entity.id
_entity.type
_entity.pdbx_description
1 polymer ?
#
loop_
_entity_poly.entity_id
_entity_poly.type
_entity_poly.pdbx_seq_one_letter_code
_entity_poly.pdbx_strand_id
1 'polypeptide(L)'
;MYIEAFKLLGSNPVPMPLAELYTALETRAVDAQEHPIGIFWSSKLYEVQKYLSLTNHGYTPLIVVMNKAKFDSLLPALQTAIIEAAKEAGQFQRDLNVKNEQNIISKLRKQGVEVIEKINTEPFKTLIEEKVRQKLY
;
A
#
# COMPACT_ATOMS: atom_id res chain seq x y z
N MET A 1 11.71 -8.47 0.42
CA MET A 1 10.55 -8.94 1.21
C MET A 1 9.34 -9.22 0.31
N TYR A 2 8.76 -8.21 -0.34
CA TYR A 2 7.56 -8.38 -1.20
C TYR A 2 7.73 -9.38 -2.36
N ILE A 3 8.80 -9.25 -3.16
CA ILE A 3 9.08 -10.19 -4.26
C ILE A 3 9.14 -11.64 -3.77
N GLU A 4 9.79 -11.89 -2.63
CA GLU A 4 9.89 -13.24 -2.07
C GLU A 4 8.53 -13.74 -1.54
N ALA A 5 7.79 -12.89 -0.83
CA ALA A 5 6.47 -13.24 -0.32
C ALA A 5 5.52 -13.65 -1.46
N PHE A 6 5.45 -12.87 -2.54
CA PHE A 6 4.60 -13.20 -3.69
C PHE A 6 5.09 -14.41 -4.48
N LYS A 7 6.41 -14.66 -4.55
CA LYS A 7 6.93 -15.94 -5.08
C LYS A 7 6.50 -17.14 -4.26
N LEU A 8 6.53 -17.04 -2.92
CA LEU A 8 6.05 -18.09 -2.03
C LEU A 8 4.54 -18.35 -2.23
N LEU A 9 3.76 -17.32 -2.53
CA LEU A 9 2.35 -17.43 -2.91
C LEU A 9 2.13 -17.97 -4.34
N GLY A 10 3.19 -18.39 -5.04
CA GLY A 10 3.11 -18.95 -6.40
C GLY A 10 2.96 -17.93 -7.52
N SER A 11 3.19 -16.63 -7.24
CA SER A 11 3.12 -15.57 -8.24
C SER A 11 4.47 -15.32 -8.93
N ASN A 12 4.44 -14.63 -10.07
CA ASN A 12 5.63 -14.17 -10.81
C ASN A 12 5.79 -12.64 -10.68
N PRO A 13 6.24 -12.10 -9.53
CA PRO A 13 6.28 -10.66 -9.29
C PRO A 13 7.32 -9.96 -10.17
N VAL A 14 6.91 -8.85 -10.79
CA VAL A 14 7.77 -7.97 -11.59
C VAL A 14 7.78 -6.58 -10.95
N PRO A 15 8.93 -6.04 -10.52
CA PRO A 15 8.99 -4.69 -9.97
C PRO A 15 8.80 -3.65 -11.09
N MET A 16 7.95 -2.66 -10.87
CA MET A 16 7.74 -1.57 -11.82
C MET A 16 7.32 -0.26 -11.14
N PRO A 17 7.56 0.91 -11.77
CA PRO A 17 7.04 2.18 -11.30
C PRO A 17 5.50 2.25 -11.36
N LEU A 18 4.88 2.90 -10.36
CA LEU A 18 3.42 3.11 -10.32
C LEU A 18 2.89 3.83 -11.58
N ALA A 19 3.69 4.74 -12.16
CA ALA A 19 3.31 5.48 -13.37
C ALA A 19 3.13 4.59 -14.62
N GLU A 20 3.78 3.42 -14.65
CA GLU A 20 3.69 2.47 -15.76
C GLU A 20 2.63 1.39 -15.52
N LEU A 21 2.19 1.24 -14.26
CA LEU A 21 1.34 0.13 -13.81
C LEU A 21 -0.03 0.10 -14.49
N TYR A 22 -0.68 1.26 -14.67
CA TYR A 22 -2.00 1.32 -15.32
C TYR A 22 -1.94 0.70 -16.73
N THR A 23 -1.00 1.17 -17.56
CA THR A 23 -0.81 0.68 -18.93
C THR A 23 -0.43 -0.80 -18.94
N ALA A 24 0.41 -1.25 -17.99
CA ALA A 24 0.79 -2.65 -17.88
C ALA A 24 -0.41 -3.56 -17.56
N LEU A 25 -1.35 -3.10 -16.73
CA LEU A 25 -2.60 -3.83 -16.44
C LEU A 25 -3.57 -3.78 -17.64
N GLU A 26 -3.71 -2.62 -18.28
CA GLU A 26 -4.58 -2.43 -19.45
C GLU A 26 -4.18 -3.35 -20.62
N THR A 27 -2.89 -3.42 -20.89
CA THR A 27 -2.31 -4.25 -21.96
C THR A 27 -2.12 -5.71 -21.55
N ARG A 28 -2.38 -6.05 -20.28
CA ARG A 28 -2.14 -7.38 -19.68
C ARG A 28 -0.68 -7.84 -19.74
N ALA A 29 0.26 -6.90 -19.70
CA ALA A 29 1.67 -7.22 -19.44
C ALA A 29 1.86 -7.76 -18.00
N VAL A 30 0.99 -7.34 -17.07
CA VAL A 30 0.82 -7.96 -15.76
C VAL A 30 -0.67 -8.17 -15.48
N ASP A 31 -1.00 -9.23 -14.75
CA ASP A 31 -2.40 -9.60 -14.48
C ASP A 31 -3.01 -8.84 -13.30
N ALA A 32 -2.20 -8.54 -12.29
CA ALA A 32 -2.64 -8.02 -11.01
C ALA A 32 -1.56 -7.18 -10.33
N GLN A 33 -1.99 -6.48 -9.29
CA GLN A 33 -1.15 -5.67 -8.42
C GLN A 33 -1.68 -5.71 -6.99
N GLU A 34 -0.90 -5.18 -6.05
CA GLU A 34 -1.32 -4.92 -4.67
C GLU A 34 -1.03 -3.46 -4.32
N HIS A 35 -1.97 -2.79 -3.67
CA HIS A 35 -1.81 -1.46 -3.10
C HIS A 35 -2.89 -1.21 -2.05
N PRO A 36 -2.70 -0.26 -1.12
CA PRO A 36 -3.79 0.29 -0.32
C PRO A 36 -4.92 0.83 -1.21
N ILE A 37 -6.16 0.67 -0.75
CA ILE A 37 -7.37 1.07 -1.52
C ILE A 37 -7.38 2.54 -1.94
N GLY A 38 -6.71 3.42 -1.19
CA GLY A 38 -6.56 4.84 -1.53
C GLY A 38 -5.80 5.04 -2.83
N ILE A 39 -4.72 4.29 -3.06
CA ILE A 39 -3.93 4.32 -4.30
C ILE A 39 -4.71 3.67 -5.44
N PHE A 40 -5.38 2.54 -5.18
CA PHE A 40 -6.23 1.87 -6.17
C PHE A 40 -7.31 2.82 -6.71
N TRP A 41 -7.93 3.60 -5.82
CA TRP A 41 -8.91 4.62 -6.18
C TRP A 41 -8.28 5.83 -6.89
N SER A 42 -7.26 6.46 -6.32
CA SER A 42 -6.69 7.71 -6.85
C SER A 42 -5.98 7.52 -8.19
N SER A 43 -5.42 6.33 -8.43
CA SER A 43 -4.75 5.94 -9.68
C SER A 43 -5.71 5.31 -10.69
N LYS A 44 -7.02 5.31 -10.40
CA LYS A 44 -8.08 4.78 -11.26
C LYS A 44 -7.90 3.33 -11.70
N LEU A 45 -7.24 2.50 -10.89
CA LEU A 45 -6.97 1.10 -11.24
C LEU A 45 -8.27 0.29 -11.39
N TYR A 46 -9.39 0.78 -10.85
CA TYR A 46 -10.73 0.20 -11.06
C TYR A 46 -11.17 0.18 -12.54
N GLU A 47 -10.57 0.99 -13.42
CA GLU A 47 -10.88 0.99 -14.86
C GLU A 47 -10.27 -0.24 -15.57
N VAL A 48 -9.20 -0.81 -15.01
CA VAL A 48 -8.40 -1.91 -15.59
C VAL A 48 -8.31 -3.15 -14.71
N GLN A 49 -8.99 -3.16 -13.54
CA GLN A 49 -9.02 -4.27 -12.60
C GLN A 49 -10.44 -4.49 -12.07
N LYS A 50 -10.95 -5.72 -12.22
CA LYS A 50 -12.33 -6.07 -11.90
C LYS A 50 -12.54 -6.61 -10.48
N TYR A 51 -11.49 -7.12 -9.87
CA TYR A 51 -11.54 -7.79 -8.56
C TYR A 51 -10.63 -7.09 -7.57
N LEU A 52 -11.11 -6.91 -6.34
CA LEU A 52 -10.33 -6.39 -5.23
C LEU A 52 -10.57 -7.24 -3.98
N SER A 53 -9.52 -7.89 -3.52
CA SER A 53 -9.52 -8.70 -2.30
C SER A 53 -8.81 -7.95 -1.17
N LEU A 54 -9.54 -7.59 -0.10
CA LEU A 54 -8.99 -6.91 1.08
C LEU A 54 -8.18 -7.86 1.97
N THR A 55 -7.03 -8.27 1.44
CA THR A 55 -6.15 -9.28 2.03
C THR A 55 -5.36 -8.76 3.23
N ASN A 56 -5.20 -7.43 3.37
CA ASN A 56 -4.49 -6.78 4.47
C ASN A 56 -3.11 -7.42 4.78
N HIS A 57 -2.41 -7.86 3.74
CA HIS A 57 -1.22 -8.70 3.83
C HIS A 57 0.07 -7.92 4.14
N GLY A 58 0.01 -6.59 4.19
CA GLY A 58 1.16 -5.75 4.49
C GLY A 58 0.75 -4.38 5.00
N TYR A 59 1.57 -3.82 5.90
CA TYR A 59 1.49 -2.44 6.34
C TYR A 59 2.80 -1.73 6.03
N THR A 60 2.76 -0.79 5.08
CA THR A 60 3.92 0.00 4.65
C THR A 60 3.69 1.45 5.06
N PRO A 61 4.36 1.96 6.08
CA PRO A 61 4.19 3.36 6.48
C PRO A 61 4.78 4.29 5.42
N LEU A 62 4.04 5.35 5.08
CA LEU A 62 4.62 6.50 4.39
C LEU A 62 5.39 7.33 5.43
N ILE A 63 6.63 7.68 5.13
CA ILE A 63 7.47 8.50 5.99
C ILE A 63 7.67 9.88 5.39
N VAL A 64 7.58 10.91 6.24
CA VAL A 64 8.00 12.27 5.89
C VAL A 64 9.49 12.37 6.12
N VAL A 65 10.25 12.71 5.08
CA VAL A 65 11.70 12.82 5.13
C VAL A 65 12.15 14.22 4.76
N MET A 66 13.24 14.67 5.39
CA MET A 66 13.89 15.93 5.08
C MET A 66 15.39 15.71 4.95
N ASN A 67 16.04 16.50 4.09
CA ASN A 67 17.50 16.50 4.02
C ASN A 67 18.09 16.87 5.41
N LYS A 68 18.94 15.99 5.94
CA LYS A 68 19.50 16.14 7.29
C LYS A 68 20.31 17.43 7.45
N ALA A 69 21.22 17.74 6.52
CA ALA A 69 22.05 18.93 6.61
C ALA A 69 21.21 20.21 6.61
N LYS A 70 20.14 20.24 5.80
CA LYS A 70 19.21 21.36 5.81
C LYS A 70 18.46 21.47 7.12
N PHE A 71 17.95 20.36 7.66
CA PHE A 71 17.26 20.34 8.95
C PHE A 71 18.17 20.82 10.09
N ASP A 72 19.39 20.29 10.16
CA ASP A 72 20.39 20.63 11.18
C ASP A 72 20.82 22.12 11.10
N SER A 73 20.77 22.73 9.90
CA SER A 73 21.08 24.16 9.71
C SER A 73 20.00 25.12 10.22
N LEU A 74 18.80 24.62 10.57
CA LEU A 74 17.71 25.45 11.05
C LEU A 74 17.90 25.83 12.51
N LEU A 75 17.28 26.95 12.91
CA LEU A 75 17.16 27.31 14.32
C LEU A 75 16.43 26.20 15.10
N PRO A 76 16.78 25.94 16.37
CA PRO A 76 16.14 24.90 17.18
C PRO A 76 14.60 25.00 17.21
N ALA A 77 14.05 26.21 17.29
CA ALA A 77 12.60 26.42 17.26
C ALA A 77 11.94 25.94 15.96
N LEU A 78 12.61 26.10 14.82
CA LEU A 78 12.12 25.63 13.52
C LEU A 78 12.24 24.10 13.38
N GLN A 79 13.30 23.51 13.93
CA GLN A 79 13.45 22.05 13.99
C GLN A 79 12.28 21.42 14.78
N THR A 80 11.97 21.97 15.94
CA THR A 80 10.82 21.55 16.77
C THR A 80 9.50 21.71 16.00
N ALA A 81 9.26 22.89 15.42
CA ALA A 81 8.02 23.15 14.69
C ALA A 81 7.80 22.18 13.51
N ILE A 82 8.87 21.84 12.77
CA ILE A 82 8.80 20.86 11.67
C ILE A 82 8.44 19.46 12.20
N ILE A 83 9.06 19.02 13.30
CA ILE A 83 8.78 17.70 13.90
C ILE A 83 7.33 17.63 14.39
N GLU A 84 6.85 18.68 15.07
CA GLU A 84 5.47 18.76 15.57
C GLU A 84 4.47 18.74 14.42
N ALA A 85 4.65 19.59 13.41
CA ALA A 85 3.79 19.61 12.22
C ALA A 85 3.80 18.25 11.48
N ALA A 86 4.95 17.58 11.36
CA ALA A 86 5.02 16.26 10.73
C ALA A 86 4.25 15.19 11.54
N LYS A 87 4.29 15.24 12.87
CA LYS A 87 3.52 14.33 13.74
C LYS A 87 2.02 14.58 13.62
N GLU A 88 1.60 15.84 13.66
CA GLU A 88 0.20 16.24 13.50
C GLU A 88 -0.35 15.81 12.13
N ALA A 89 0.39 16.11 11.06
CA ALA A 89 0.03 15.71 9.70
C ALA A 89 -0.06 14.18 9.58
N GLY A 90 0.87 13.44 10.19
CA GLY A 90 0.85 11.99 10.20
C GLY A 90 -0.37 11.40 10.91
N GLN A 91 -0.79 11.99 12.03
CA GLN A 91 -2.00 11.58 12.74
C GLN A 91 -3.25 11.88 11.90
N PHE A 92 -3.37 13.12 11.41
CA PHE A 92 -4.47 13.54 10.56
C PHE A 92 -4.62 12.65 9.31
N GLN A 93 -3.51 12.31 8.66
CA GLN A 93 -3.49 11.45 7.48
C GLN A 93 -4.01 10.04 7.79
N ARG A 94 -3.62 9.43 8.92
CA ARG A 94 -4.14 8.12 9.34
C ARG A 94 -5.64 8.15 9.64
N ASP A 95 -6.10 9.18 10.34
CA ASP A 95 -7.53 9.35 10.65
C ASP A 95 -8.36 9.52 9.37
N LEU A 96 -7.81 10.27 8.40
CA LEU A 96 -8.44 10.44 7.09
C LEU A 96 -8.52 9.12 6.31
N ASN A 97 -7.49 8.28 6.34
CA ASN A 97 -7.51 6.96 5.71
C ASN A 97 -8.62 6.09 6.30
N VAL A 98 -8.69 5.97 7.62
CA VAL A 98 -9.71 5.18 8.32
C VAL A 98 -11.11 5.69 7.99
N LYS A 99 -11.31 7.02 8.03
CA LYS A 99 -12.60 7.64 7.72
C LYS A 99 -13.05 7.41 6.27
N ASN A 100 -12.11 7.36 5.33
CA ASN A 100 -12.43 7.26 3.90
C ASN A 100 -12.56 5.82 3.39
N GLU A 101 -12.08 4.82 4.12
CA GLU A 101 -12.01 3.43 3.65
C GLU A 101 -13.36 2.91 3.14
N GLN A 102 -14.40 2.98 3.95
CA GLN A 102 -15.73 2.49 3.59
C GLN A 102 -16.38 3.30 2.44
N ASN A 103 -16.08 4.60 2.37
CA ASN A 103 -16.54 5.44 1.26
C ASN A 103 -15.86 5.03 -0.06
N ILE A 104 -14.56 4.74 -0.03
CA ILE A 104 -13.82 4.26 -1.21
C ILE A 104 -14.36 2.89 -1.64
N ILE A 105 -14.56 1.95 -0.72
CA ILE A 105 -15.14 0.63 -1.03
C ILE A 105 -16.52 0.78 -1.69
N SER A 106 -17.39 1.64 -1.17
CA SER A 106 -18.70 1.92 -1.77
C SER A 106 -18.58 2.47 -3.20
N LYS A 107 -17.64 3.40 -3.44
CA LYS A 107 -17.38 3.95 -4.76
C LYS A 107 -16.84 2.90 -5.73
N LEU A 108 -15.94 2.03 -5.29
CA LEU A 108 -15.40 0.94 -6.10
C LEU A 108 -16.49 -0.03 -6.56
N ARG A 109 -17.39 -0.41 -5.66
CA ARG A 109 -18.57 -1.22 -6.01
C ARG A 109 -19.45 -0.55 -7.05
N LYS A 110 -19.65 0.76 -6.95
CA LYS A 110 -20.41 1.55 -7.96
C LYS A 110 -19.71 1.61 -9.33
N GLN A 111 -18.38 1.49 -9.36
CA GLN A 111 -17.61 1.36 -10.61
C GLN A 111 -17.62 -0.09 -11.15
N GLY A 112 -18.31 -1.02 -10.50
CA GLY A 112 -18.42 -2.41 -10.95
C GLY A 112 -17.30 -3.33 -10.47
N VAL A 113 -16.45 -2.88 -9.54
CA VAL A 113 -15.41 -3.73 -8.93
C VAL A 113 -16.07 -4.70 -7.95
N GLU A 114 -15.75 -5.98 -8.08
CA GLU A 114 -16.10 -7.00 -7.10
C GLU A 114 -15.14 -6.92 -5.90
N VAL A 115 -15.63 -6.41 -4.77
CA VAL A 115 -14.84 -6.22 -3.55
C VAL A 115 -15.11 -7.35 -2.56
N ILE A 116 -14.09 -8.18 -2.31
CA ILE A 116 -14.08 -9.28 -1.36
C ILE A 116 -13.44 -8.82 -0.05
N GLU A 117 -14.26 -8.60 0.97
CA GLU A 117 -13.79 -8.12 2.29
C GLU A 117 -13.48 -9.25 3.28
N LYS A 118 -14.17 -10.38 3.16
CA LYS A 118 -14.00 -11.53 4.06
C LYS A 118 -13.06 -12.54 3.43
N ILE A 119 -11.82 -12.55 3.91
CA ILE A 119 -10.76 -13.43 3.42
C ILE A 119 -10.20 -14.23 4.58
N ASN A 120 -10.08 -15.55 4.42
CA ASN A 120 -9.29 -16.36 5.34
C ASN A 120 -7.81 -16.15 5.02
N THR A 121 -7.14 -15.30 5.79
CA THR A 121 -5.72 -14.97 5.58
C THR A 121 -4.77 -15.98 6.20
N GLU A 122 -5.26 -16.94 7.00
CA GLU A 122 -4.41 -17.87 7.75
C GLU A 122 -3.47 -18.68 6.84
N PRO A 123 -3.93 -19.29 5.72
CA PRO A 123 -3.03 -20.05 4.85
C PRO A 123 -1.89 -19.21 4.26
N PHE A 124 -2.19 -17.95 3.88
CA PHE A 124 -1.18 -17.02 3.37
C PHE A 124 -0.14 -16.69 4.43
N LYS A 125 -0.61 -16.43 5.67
CA LYS A 125 0.27 -16.13 6.80
C LYS A 125 1.17 -17.31 7.15
N THR A 126 0.61 -18.52 7.29
CA THR A 126 1.38 -19.73 7.62
C THR A 126 2.51 -19.96 6.62
N LEU A 127 2.19 -19.90 5.32
CA LEU A 127 3.15 -20.14 4.25
C LEU A 127 4.30 -19.11 4.25
N ILE A 128 3.99 -17.85 4.52
CA ILE A 128 4.99 -16.77 4.56
C ILE A 128 5.82 -16.84 5.85
N GLU A 129 5.19 -16.99 7.02
CA GLU A 129 5.88 -16.99 8.32
C GLU A 129 6.86 -18.14 8.47
N GLU A 130 6.50 -19.35 8.01
CA GLU A 130 7.36 -20.52 8.07
C GLU A 130 8.70 -20.25 7.37
N LYS A 131 8.64 -19.66 6.17
CA LYS A 131 9.82 -19.42 5.32
C LYS A 131 10.60 -18.17 5.72
N VAL A 132 9.95 -17.14 6.24
CA VAL A 132 10.63 -15.92 6.72
C VAL A 132 11.37 -16.17 8.04
N ARG A 133 10.77 -16.92 8.98
CA ARG A 133 11.44 -17.26 10.24
C ARG A 133 12.62 -18.22 10.04
N GLN A 134 12.53 -19.16 9.10
CA GLN A 134 13.65 -20.07 8.76
C GLN A 134 14.88 -19.35 8.16
N LYS A 135 14.73 -18.15 7.58
CA LYS A 135 15.86 -17.38 7.02
C LYS A 135 16.55 -16.46 8.02
N LEU A 136 15.99 -16.30 9.22
CA LEU A 136 16.50 -15.42 10.28
C LEU A 136 17.28 -16.17 11.37
N TYR A 137 17.46 -17.48 11.21
CA TYR A 137 18.29 -18.38 12.01
C TYR A 137 19.13 -19.25 11.09
#